data_AF-A0A7J2M790-F1
#
_entry.id   AF-A0A7J2M790-F1
#
_cell.length_a   1.000
_cell.length_b   1.000
_cell.length_c   1.000
_cell.angle_alpha   90.00
_cell.angle_beta   90.00
_cell.angle_gamma   90.00
#
_symmetry.space_group_name_H-M   'P 1'
#
loop_
_entity.id
_entity.type
_entity.pdbx_description
1 polymer ?
#
loop_
_entity_poly.entity_id
_entity_poly.type
_entity_poly.pdbx_seq_one_letter_code
_entity_poly.pdbx_strand_id
1 'polypeptide(L)'
;MKKAIVLAICVLMALPVISMAYEEKVEPNNDFSHATLLKESARGTVGFDDTKDIYRFYVAEGLEIRVELVGDNDVDLYLYNPEQQGVAYSCNEFYEYITYRADMTGYWYAEVTS
;
A
#
# COMPACT_ATOMS: atom_id res chain seq x y z
N MET A 1 16.99 -3.87 -12.63
CA MET A 1 17.37 -2.72 -11.78
C MET A 1 16.35 -2.67 -10.65
N LYS A 2 16.79 -2.50 -9.40
CA LYS A 2 15.90 -2.41 -8.23
C LYS A 2 15.56 -0.94 -7.98
N LYS A 3 14.28 -0.62 -7.78
CA LYS A 3 13.74 0.75 -7.74
C LYS A 3 13.32 1.11 -6.32
N ALA A 4 13.81 2.18 -5.69
CA ALA A 4 13.46 2.46 -4.28
C ALA A 4 12.08 3.13 -4.15
N ILE A 5 11.25 2.65 -3.21
CA ILE A 5 9.92 3.24 -2.94
C ILE A 5 9.74 3.66 -1.49
N VAL A 6 8.92 4.68 -1.26
CA VAL A 6 8.34 5.02 0.05
C VAL A 6 6.82 5.08 -0.11
N LEU A 7 6.11 4.16 0.58
CA LEU A 7 4.65 4.14 0.63
C LEU A 7 4.21 4.62 2.01
N ALA A 8 3.27 5.56 2.11
CA ALA A 8 2.73 6.06 3.37
C ALA A 8 1.20 6.02 3.40
N ILE A 9 0.64 5.71 4.58
CA ILE A 9 -0.81 5.70 4.82
C ILE A 9 -1.14 6.63 5.98
N CYS A 10 -2.11 7.51 5.76
CA CYS A 10 -2.72 8.31 6.81
C CYS A 10 -4.20 7.93 6.95
N VAL A 11 -4.55 7.18 7.98
CA VAL A 11 -5.95 6.98 8.41
C VAL A 11 -6.21 7.94 9.56
N LEU A 12 -7.15 8.87 9.38
CA LEU A 12 -7.49 9.88 10.38
C LEU A 12 -8.33 9.23 11.50
N MET A 13 -7.69 8.49 12.40
CA MET A 13 -8.32 7.87 13.58
C MET A 13 -8.04 8.68 14.85
N ALA A 14 -9.09 8.99 15.61
CA ALA A 14 -8.97 9.61 16.92
C ALA A 14 -8.47 8.59 17.98
N LEU A 15 -7.13 8.41 18.04
CA LEU A 15 -6.29 7.84 19.13
C LEU A 15 -6.50 6.36 19.57
N PRO A 16 -5.53 5.69 20.22
CA PRO A 16 -4.10 5.99 20.43
C PRO A 16 -3.13 4.91 19.86
N VAL A 17 -1.85 5.32 19.76
CA VAL A 17 -0.59 4.60 19.50
C VAL A 17 -0.64 3.07 19.65
N ILE A 18 -0.33 2.33 18.57
CA ILE A 18 -0.05 0.89 18.61
C ILE A 18 1.42 0.63 18.25
N SER A 19 2.17 0.21 19.27
CA SER A 19 3.40 -0.57 19.28
C SER A 19 4.16 -0.77 17.95
N MET A 20 5.35 -0.16 17.91
CA MET A 20 6.39 -0.37 16.89
C MET A 20 6.95 -1.79 16.95
N ALA A 21 6.28 -2.70 16.24
CA ALA A 21 6.97 -3.83 15.64
C ALA A 21 6.98 -3.56 14.14
N TYR A 22 8.08 -3.07 13.56
CA TYR A 22 8.23 -3.11 12.11
C TYR A 22 8.23 -4.58 11.73
N GLU A 23 7.23 -5.01 10.97
CA GLU A 23 7.33 -6.31 10.30
C GLU A 23 8.20 -6.04 9.07
N GLU A 24 9.40 -6.62 9.04
CA GLU A 24 10.29 -6.47 7.89
C GLU A 24 9.55 -6.97 6.64
N LYS A 25 9.73 -6.27 5.52
CA LYS A 25 9.30 -6.77 4.20
C LYS A 25 9.91 -8.17 4.01
N VAL A 26 9.06 -9.17 3.77
CA VAL A 26 9.48 -10.54 3.47
C VAL A 26 9.04 -10.89 2.06
N GLU A 27 10.02 -11.19 1.21
CA GLU A 27 9.80 -11.66 -0.15
C GLU A 27 9.51 -13.18 -0.18
N PRO A 28 8.68 -13.66 -1.12
CA PRO A 28 7.88 -12.88 -2.08
C PRO A 28 6.61 -12.31 -1.41
N ASN A 29 6.24 -11.08 -1.74
CA ASN A 29 4.97 -10.46 -1.30
C ASN A 29 4.12 -9.99 -2.49
N ASN A 30 4.10 -10.79 -3.54
CA ASN A 30 3.58 -10.44 -4.86
C ASN A 30 2.12 -10.90 -5.05
N ASP A 31 1.46 -11.34 -3.97
CA ASP A 31 0.06 -11.75 -3.94
C ASP A 31 -0.60 -11.38 -2.61
N PHE A 32 -1.94 -11.40 -2.58
CA PHE A 32 -2.70 -10.97 -1.41
C PHE A 32 -2.48 -11.85 -0.17
N SER A 33 -2.13 -13.12 -0.33
CA SER A 33 -1.89 -14.06 0.77
C SER A 33 -0.55 -13.82 1.46
N HIS A 34 0.42 -13.24 0.75
CA HIS A 34 1.73 -12.87 1.27
C HIS A 34 1.90 -11.35 1.45
N ALA A 35 0.81 -10.58 1.41
CA ALA A 35 0.86 -9.12 1.51
C ALA A 35 1.50 -8.64 2.83
N THR A 36 2.47 -7.73 2.70
CA THR A 36 3.20 -7.13 3.83
C THR A 36 2.29 -6.22 4.63
N LEU A 37 2.25 -6.34 5.97
CA LEU A 37 1.47 -5.44 6.81
C LEU A 37 2.04 -4.03 6.79
N LEU A 38 1.27 -3.06 6.31
CA LEU A 38 1.62 -1.65 6.27
C LEU A 38 1.04 -0.92 7.47
N LYS A 39 1.92 -0.42 8.36
CA LYS A 39 1.53 0.24 9.61
C LYS A 39 1.37 1.75 9.46
N GLU A 40 2.41 2.40 8.94
CA GLU A 40 2.44 3.85 8.71
C GLU A 40 3.10 4.13 7.36
N SER A 41 4.30 3.57 7.18
CA SER A 41 5.02 3.61 5.92
C SER A 41 5.84 2.35 5.68
N ALA A 42 6.18 2.10 4.42
CA ALA A 42 7.10 1.06 4.01
C ALA A 42 8.14 1.62 3.03
N ARG A 43 9.30 0.96 3.01
CA ARG A 43 10.31 1.12 1.97
C ARG A 43 10.53 -0.21 1.28
N GLY A 44 10.73 -0.20 -0.03
CA GLY A 44 10.83 -1.43 -0.81
C GLY A 44 11.52 -1.21 -2.13
N THR A 45 11.54 -2.27 -2.94
CA THR A 45 11.92 -2.16 -4.34
C THR A 45 11.12 -3.07 -5.24
N VAL A 46 10.66 -2.55 -6.38
CA VAL A 46 10.12 -3.34 -7.49
C VAL A 46 11.04 -3.28 -8.71
N GLY A 47 10.89 -4.19 -9.67
CA GLY A 47 11.67 -4.24 -10.91
C GLY A 47 11.45 -5.54 -11.69
N PHE A 48 12.36 -5.84 -12.63
CA PHE A 48 12.20 -6.97 -13.56
C PHE A 48 12.03 -8.36 -12.89
N ASP A 49 12.81 -8.63 -11.82
CA ASP A 49 12.76 -9.91 -11.11
C ASP A 49 11.72 -9.94 -9.97
N ASP A 50 11.13 -8.78 -9.66
CA ASP A 50 10.15 -8.58 -8.60
C ASP A 50 9.18 -7.47 -9.02
N THR A 51 8.20 -7.85 -9.83
CA THR A 51 7.40 -6.87 -10.60
C THR A 51 6.40 -6.11 -9.75
N LYS A 52 6.05 -6.60 -8.56
CA LYS A 52 5.03 -5.98 -7.71
C LYS A 52 5.22 -6.31 -6.24
N ASP A 53 4.84 -5.34 -5.41
CA ASP A 53 4.73 -5.45 -3.97
C ASP A 53 3.29 -5.25 -3.52
N ILE A 54 2.72 -6.22 -2.77
CA ILE A 54 1.41 -6.04 -2.13
C ILE A 54 1.58 -5.75 -0.65
N TYR A 55 0.95 -4.67 -0.22
CA TYR A 55 0.83 -4.23 1.15
C TYR A 55 -0.62 -4.33 1.61
N ARG A 56 -0.85 -4.62 2.90
CA ARG A 56 -2.19 -4.64 3.49
C ARG A 56 -2.28 -3.81 4.76
N PHE A 57 -3.44 -3.21 5.00
CA PHE A 57 -3.70 -2.36 6.17
C PHE A 57 -5.18 -2.44 6.55
N TYR A 58 -5.50 -2.30 7.84
CA TYR A 58 -6.88 -2.43 8.31
C TYR A 58 -7.57 -1.08 8.37
N VAL A 59 -8.77 -0.98 7.81
CA VAL A 59 -9.56 0.26 7.79
C VAL A 59 -11.01 -0.07 8.16
N ALA A 60 -11.61 0.77 9.00
CA ALA A 60 -13.03 0.72 9.29
C ALA A 60 -13.83 1.44 8.18
N GLU A 61 -15.01 0.91 7.87
CA GLU A 61 -15.96 1.51 6.94
C GLU A 61 -16.23 2.98 7.29
N GLY A 62 -16.36 3.82 6.26
CA GLY A 62 -16.63 5.24 6.36
C GLY A 62 -15.38 6.11 6.59
N LEU A 63 -14.23 5.53 6.93
CA LEU A 63 -12.96 6.27 7.06
C LEU A 63 -12.38 6.59 5.68
N GLU A 64 -11.67 7.72 5.61
CA GLU A 64 -10.91 8.08 4.42
C GLU A 64 -9.54 7.39 4.45
N ILE A 65 -9.23 6.71 3.35
CA ILE A 65 -7.95 6.11 3.02
C ILE A 65 -7.18 7.12 2.17
N ARG A 66 -5.95 7.43 2.59
CA ARG A 66 -4.97 8.17 1.78
C ARG A 66 -3.72 7.33 1.64
N VAL A 67 -3.34 7.04 0.41
CA VAL A 67 -2.14 6.27 0.08
C VAL A 67 -1.25 7.10 -0.84
N GLU A 68 0.00 7.28 -0.42
CA GLU A 68 1.03 8.05 -1.10
C GLU A 68 2.21 7.17 -1.44
N LEU A 69 2.64 7.17 -2.70
CA LEU A 69 3.83 6.47 -3.16
C LEU A 69 4.80 7.48 -3.77
N VAL A 70 6.06 7.45 -3.35
CA VAL A 70 7.15 8.17 -3.99
C VAL A 70 8.12 7.15 -4.57
N GLY A 71 8.36 7.22 -5.88
CA GLY A 71 9.31 6.38 -6.60
C GLY A 71 10.51 7.18 -7.15
N ASP A 72 11.62 6.49 -7.42
CA ASP A 72 12.75 7.03 -8.17
C ASP A 72 12.60 6.85 -9.70
N ASN A 73 11.45 6.33 -10.15
CA ASN A 73 11.01 6.12 -11.53
C ASN A 73 9.51 5.82 -11.57
N ASP A 74 9.02 5.59 -12.80
CA ASP A 74 7.67 5.17 -13.15
C ASP A 74 7.28 3.87 -12.41
N VAL A 75 6.34 4.01 -11.48
CA VAL A 75 5.71 2.95 -10.70
C VAL A 75 4.23 3.28 -10.52
N ASP A 76 3.37 2.29 -10.69
CA ASP A 76 1.93 2.46 -10.54
C ASP A 76 1.46 2.02 -9.15
N LEU A 77 0.40 2.65 -8.66
CA LEU A 77 -0.24 2.34 -7.38
C LEU A 77 -1.70 1.93 -7.61
N TYR A 78 -2.09 0.78 -7.06
CA TYR A 78 -3.47 0.28 -7.10
C TYR A 78 -4.00 0.04 -5.69
N LEU A 79 -5.29 0.31 -5.47
CA LEU A 79 -6.00 0.06 -4.21
C LEU A 79 -7.08 -1.00 -4.42
N TYR A 80 -7.09 -1.99 -3.52
CA TYR A 80 -8.08 -3.06 -3.49
C TYR A 80 -8.84 -3.08 -2.17
N ASN A 81 -10.14 -3.37 -2.25
CA ASN A 81 -11.01 -3.53 -1.10
C ASN A 81 -10.78 -4.88 -0.38
N PRO A 82 -11.47 -5.14 0.75
CA PRO A 82 -11.34 -6.41 1.48
C PRO A 82 -11.75 -7.67 0.70
N GLU A 83 -12.52 -7.52 -0.38
CA GLU A 83 -12.87 -8.60 -1.31
C GLU A 83 -11.81 -8.77 -2.43
N GLN A 84 -10.69 -8.08 -2.35
CA GLN A 84 -9.59 -8.08 -3.32
C GLN A 84 -10.00 -7.56 -4.71
N GLN A 85 -11.02 -6.70 -4.77
CA GLN A 85 -11.43 -6.01 -5.99
C GLN A 85 -10.72 -4.66 -6.09
N GLY A 86 -10.16 -4.35 -7.26
CA GLY A 86 -9.53 -3.05 -7.51
C GLY A 86 -10.58 -1.94 -7.57
N VAL A 87 -10.41 -0.89 -6.77
CA VAL A 87 -11.38 0.22 -6.65
C VAL A 87 -10.81 1.60 -6.97
N ALA A 88 -9.49 1.76 -6.96
CA ALA A 88 -8.80 2.98 -7.35
C ALA A 88 -7.38 2.68 -7.82
N TYR A 89 -6.80 3.61 -8.59
CA TYR A 89 -5.42 3.53 -9.05
C TYR A 89 -4.85 4.92 -9.32
N SER A 90 -3.53 5.00 -9.43
CA SER A 90 -2.76 6.17 -9.83
C SER A 90 -1.54 5.70 -10.63
N CYS A 91 -1.29 6.35 -11.78
CA CYS A 91 -0.26 5.98 -12.77
C CYS A 91 0.48 7.24 -13.28
N ASN A 92 1.07 8.02 -12.37
CA ASN A 92 1.96 9.14 -12.70
C ASN A 92 3.43 8.65 -12.73
N GLU A 93 4.37 9.58 -12.88
CA GLU A 93 5.77 9.20 -13.12
C GLU A 93 6.57 8.92 -11.85
N PHE A 94 6.49 9.77 -10.82
CA PHE A 94 7.34 9.64 -9.62
C PHE A 94 6.54 9.72 -8.31
N TYR A 95 5.26 10.07 -8.40
CA TYR A 95 4.43 10.33 -7.24
C TYR A 95 3.00 9.86 -7.51
N GLU A 96 2.58 8.84 -6.77
CA GLU A 96 1.22 8.34 -6.81
C GLU A 96 0.43 8.76 -5.58
N TYR A 97 -0.84 9.09 -5.79
CA TYR A 97 -1.74 9.50 -4.73
C TYR A 97 -3.14 8.97 -4.96
N ILE A 98 -3.66 8.25 -3.97
CA ILE A 98 -5.04 7.76 -3.95
C ILE A 98 -5.73 8.29 -2.70
N THR A 99 -6.95 8.82 -2.88
CA THR A 99 -7.91 9.04 -1.80
C THR A 99 -9.17 8.22 -2.05
N TYR A 100 -9.64 7.49 -1.05
CA TYR A 100 -10.83 6.64 -1.16
C TYR A 100 -11.56 6.57 0.17
N ARG A 101 -12.90 6.63 0.17
CA ARG A 101 -13.68 6.41 1.39
C ARG A 101 -14.01 4.93 1.51
N ALA A 102 -13.49 4.28 2.54
CA ALA A 102 -13.71 2.84 2.76
C ALA A 102 -15.21 2.53 2.80
N ASP A 103 -15.67 1.66 1.91
CA ASP A 103 -17.04 1.17 1.81
C ASP A 103 -17.25 -0.12 2.61
N MET A 104 -16.16 -0.73 3.09
CA MET A 104 -16.16 -1.95 3.88
C MET A 104 -15.10 -1.91 4.96
N THR A 105 -15.43 -2.48 6.12
CA THR A 105 -14.47 -2.72 7.20
C THR A 105 -13.65 -3.97 6.88
N GLY A 106 -12.31 -3.87 6.91
CA GLY A 106 -11.45 -5.03 6.69
C GLY A 106 -10.01 -4.68 6.35
N TYR A 107 -9.27 -5.68 5.87
CA TYR A 107 -7.94 -5.47 5.30
C TYR A 107 -8.07 -4.98 3.86
N TRP A 108 -7.59 -3.77 3.62
CA TRP A 108 -7.41 -3.17 2.31
C TRP A 108 -6.00 -3.46 1.81
N TYR A 109 -5.80 -3.41 0.50
CA TYR A 109 -4.52 -3.73 -0.11
C TYR A 109 -4.04 -2.62 -1.04
N ALA A 110 -2.77 -2.27 -0.95
CA ALA A 110 -2.08 -1.42 -1.91
C ALA A 110 -1.10 -2.29 -2.70
N GLU A 111 -1.22 -2.28 -4.02
CA GLU A 111 -0.22 -2.88 -4.93
C GLU A 111 0.65 -1.77 -5.52
N VAL A 112 1.96 -1.93 -5.41
CA VAL A 112 2.95 -1.12 -6.12
C VAL A 112 3.52 -1.98 -7.23
N THR A 113 3.53 -1.50 -8.47
CA THR A 113 4.05 -2.26 -9.63
C THR A 113 5.02 -1.43 -10.47
N SER A 114 5.99 -2.12 -11.07
CA SER A 114 6.97 -1.57 -12.03
C SER A 114 6.52 -1.75 -13.47
#